data_AF-A0A497XN27-F1
#
_entry.id   AF-A0A497XN27-F1
#
_cell.length_a   1.000
_cell.length_b   1.000
_cell.length_c   1.000
_cell.angle_alpha   90.00
_cell.angle_beta   90.00
_cell.angle_gamma   90.00
#
_symmetry.space_group_name_H-M   'P 1'
#
loop_
_entity.id
_entity.type
_entity.pdbx_description
1 polymer ?
#
loop_
_entity_poly.entity_id
_entity_poly.type
_entity_poly.pdbx_seq_one_letter_code
_entity_poly.pdbx_strand_id
1 'polypeptide(L)'
;MHGISKSRHEHLKAALLQMEGLLSERQKECGCLQQAIDYNRELEIMYRTYERLLSELAGQITAYEIFHNQVKVQFLAKKLKELKKEISVQKPAFPMLIENIQLAYET
;
A
#
# COMPACT_ATOMS: atom_id res chain seq x y z
N MET A 1 -10.48 3.77 0.54
CA MET A 1 -9.69 4.99 0.26
C MET A 1 -10.06 5.48 -1.13
N HIS A 2 -10.41 6.75 -1.31
CA HIS A 2 -10.45 7.35 -2.64
C HIS A 2 -9.02 7.77 -3.00
N GLY A 3 -8.39 7.03 -3.91
CA GLY A 3 -7.04 7.35 -4.40
C GLY A 3 -7.02 8.61 -5.27
N ILE A 4 -5.83 9.18 -5.47
CA ILE A 4 -5.66 10.27 -6.44
C ILE A 4 -5.86 9.68 -7.84
N SER A 5 -6.81 10.24 -8.59
CA SER A 5 -7.13 9.78 -9.95
C SER A 5 -6.10 10.29 -10.94
N LYS A 6 -5.39 9.36 -11.59
CA LYS A 6 -4.42 9.68 -12.66
C LYS A 6 -5.04 10.55 -13.76
N SER A 7 -6.26 10.20 -14.21
CA SER A 7 -6.92 10.96 -15.28
C SER A 7 -7.25 12.39 -14.85
N ARG A 8 -7.73 12.59 -13.61
CA ARG A 8 -7.98 13.94 -13.09
C ARG A 8 -6.69 14.76 -12.94
N HIS A 9 -5.61 14.13 -12.49
CA HIS A 9 -4.28 14.74 -12.40
C HIS A 9 -3.79 15.23 -13.77
N GLU A 10 -3.77 14.33 -14.76
CA GLU A 10 -3.31 14.67 -16.11
C GLU A 10 -4.18 15.73 -16.78
N HIS A 11 -5.51 15.68 -16.61
CA HIS A 11 -6.40 16.72 -17.13
C HIS A 11 -6.11 18.10 -16.53
N LEU A 12 -5.89 18.18 -15.22
CA LEU A 12 -5.59 19.46 -14.56
C LEU A 12 -4.23 20.01 -14.99
N LYS A 13 -3.20 19.15 -15.09
CA LYS A 13 -1.89 19.55 -15.61
C LYS A 13 -1.97 20.05 -17.05
N ALA A 14 -2.69 19.34 -17.91
CA ALA A 14 -2.89 19.74 -19.30
C ALA A 14 -3.58 21.12 -19.39
N ALA A 15 -4.58 21.38 -18.54
CA ALA A 15 -5.24 22.68 -18.48
C ALA A 15 -4.30 23.80 -18.03
N LEU A 16 -3.45 23.55 -17.02
CA LEU A 16 -2.44 24.52 -16.57
C LEU A 16 -1.38 24.80 -17.64
N LEU A 17 -0.92 23.77 -18.37
CA LEU A 17 0.01 23.94 -19.50
C LEU A 17 -0.59 24.77 -20.63
N GLN A 18 -1.87 24.56 -20.95
CA GLN A 18 -2.58 25.41 -21.92
C GLN A 18 -2.66 26.86 -21.44
N MET A 19 -2.93 27.05 -20.14
CA MET A 19 -2.98 28.39 -19.54
C MET A 19 -1.61 29.08 -19.57
N GLU A 20 -0.53 28.38 -19.29
CA GLU A 20 0.84 28.89 -19.44
C GLU A 20 1.13 29.38 -20.86
N GLY A 21 0.74 28.61 -21.88
CA GLY A 21 0.89 29.00 -23.29
C GLY A 21 0.14 30.30 -23.61
N LEU A 22 -1.14 30.37 -23.21
CA LEU A 22 -1.98 31.56 -23.43
C LEU A 22 -1.46 32.81 -22.69
N LEU A 23 -0.95 32.64 -21.46
CA LEU A 23 -0.37 33.73 -20.67
C LEU A 23 0.96 34.22 -21.24
N SER A 24 1.78 33.29 -21.76
CA SER A 24 3.06 33.60 -22.41
C SER A 24 2.86 34.42 -23.70
N GLU A 25 1.84 34.08 -24.49
CA GLU A 25 1.51 34.80 -25.73
C GLU A 25 0.94 36.22 -25.48
N ARG A 26 0.23 36.43 -24.37
CA ARG A 26 -0.49 37.69 -24.10
C ARG A 26 0.30 38.75 -23.35
N GLN A 27 1.59 38.53 -23.02
CA GLN A 27 2.48 39.49 -22.32
C GLN A 27 1.86 40.15 -21.06
N LYS A 28 0.92 39.48 -20.39
CA LYS A 28 0.19 40.05 -19.25
C LYS A 28 0.49 39.25 -17.99
N GLU A 29 1.12 39.95 -17.06
CA GLU A 29 1.33 39.59 -15.65
C GLU A 29 2.23 38.38 -15.41
N CYS A 30 3.53 38.66 -15.32
CA CYS A 30 4.59 37.72 -14.91
C CYS A 30 4.22 36.85 -13.70
N GLY A 31 3.43 37.39 -12.75
CA GLY A 31 2.95 36.67 -11.58
C GLY A 31 2.04 35.49 -11.88
N CYS A 32 1.05 35.64 -12.78
CA CYS A 32 0.11 34.57 -13.11
C CYS A 32 0.77 33.44 -13.89
N LEU A 33 1.71 33.77 -14.79
CA LEU A 33 2.48 32.77 -15.52
C LEU A 33 3.36 31.95 -14.57
N GLN A 34 4.11 32.61 -13.69
CA GLN A 34 4.95 31.93 -12.72
C GLN A 34 4.13 31.04 -11.79
N GLN A 35 2.97 31.54 -11.34
CA GLN A 35 2.05 30.77 -10.49
C GLN A 35 1.53 29.50 -11.17
N ALA A 36 1.18 29.56 -12.46
CA ALA A 36 0.74 28.38 -13.22
C ALA A 36 1.85 27.32 -13.32
N ILE A 37 3.09 27.76 -13.60
CA ILE A 37 4.28 26.90 -13.65
C ILE A 37 4.51 26.24 -12.29
N ASP A 38 4.45 27.03 -11.21
CA ASP A 38 4.66 26.55 -9.85
C ASP A 38 3.59 25.52 -9.45
N TYR A 39 2.32 25.76 -9.78
CA TYR A 39 1.24 24.80 -9.55
C TYR A 39 1.41 23.51 -10.34
N ASN A 40 1.80 23.59 -11.61
CA ASN A 40 2.06 22.40 -12.42
C ASN A 40 3.19 21.56 -11.82
N ARG A 41 4.25 22.22 -11.36
CA ARG A 41 5.40 21.58 -10.72
C ARG A 41 5.02 20.91 -9.41
N GLU A 42 4.30 21.62 -8.53
CA GLU A 42 3.86 21.07 -7.25
C GLU A 42 2.91 19.88 -7.42
N LEU A 43 1.93 19.98 -8.33
CA LEU A 43 1.02 18.87 -8.63
C LEU A 43 1.79 17.62 -9.07
N GLU A 44 2.78 17.77 -9.95
CA GLU A 44 3.61 16.64 -10.39
C GLU A 44 4.42 16.03 -9.25
N ILE A 45 5.03 16.84 -8.39
CA ILE A 45 5.78 16.36 -7.22
C ILE A 45 4.87 15.60 -6.27
N MET A 46 3.70 16.14 -5.96
CA MET A 46 2.74 15.51 -5.06
C MET A 46 2.22 14.19 -5.65
N TYR A 47 1.90 14.16 -6.94
CA TYR A 47 1.40 12.95 -7.60
C TYR A 47 2.46 11.84 -7.66
N ARG A 48 3.73 12.18 -7.99
CA ARG A 48 4.83 11.21 -7.94
C ARG A 48 5.10 10.68 -6.54
N THR A 49 5.00 11.55 -5.53
CA THR A 49 5.16 11.15 -4.13
C THR A 49 4.07 10.17 -3.74
N TYR A 50 2.82 10.44 -4.14
CA TYR A 50 1.70 9.53 -3.96
C TYR A 50 1.93 8.17 -4.62
N GLU A 51 2.35 8.13 -5.90
CA GLU A 51 2.63 6.88 -6.60
C GLU A 51 3.75 6.07 -5.94
N ARG A 52 4.80 6.75 -5.45
CA ARG A 52 5.88 6.11 -4.69
C ARG A 52 5.35 5.47 -3.40
N LEU A 53 4.57 6.20 -2.61
CA LEU A 53 4.00 5.72 -1.36
C LEU A 53 3.08 4.50 -1.58
N LEU A 54 2.29 4.51 -2.66
CA LEU A 54 1.48 3.34 -3.03
C LEU A 54 2.34 2.11 -3.34
N SER A 55 3.44 2.30 -4.07
CA SER A 55 4.37 1.21 -4.39
C SER A 55 5.04 0.64 -3.14
N GLU A 56 5.49 1.52 -2.23
CA GLU A 56 6.07 1.13 -0.94
C GLU A 56 5.06 0.36 -0.09
N LEU A 57 3.81 0.83 -0.02
CA LEU A 57 2.74 0.15 0.70
C LEU A 57 2.43 -1.23 0.11
N ALA A 58 2.36 -1.36 -1.21
CA ALA A 58 2.17 -2.63 -1.88
C ALA A 58 3.31 -3.62 -1.57
N GLY A 59 4.55 -3.12 -1.52
CA GLY A 59 5.71 -3.90 -1.08
C GLY A 59 5.59 -4.40 0.35
N GLN A 60 5.16 -3.55 1.29
CA GLN A 60 4.95 -3.95 2.69
C GLN A 60 3.83 -4.98 2.85
N ILE A 61 2.71 -4.80 2.15
CA ILE A 61 1.61 -5.78 2.15
C ILE A 61 2.11 -7.14 1.64
N THR A 62 2.83 -7.15 0.53
CA THR A 62 3.38 -8.38 -0.05
C THR A 62 4.37 -9.06 0.92
N ALA A 63 5.27 -8.30 1.52
CA ALA A 63 6.23 -8.82 2.49
C ALA A 63 5.52 -9.42 3.72
N TYR A 64 4.49 -8.75 4.22
CA TYR A 64 3.66 -9.24 5.31
C TYR A 64 2.95 -10.55 4.94
N GLU A 65 2.32 -10.63 3.77
CA GLU A 65 1.62 -11.84 3.33
C GLU A 65 2.56 -13.04 3.19
N ILE A 66 3.76 -12.82 2.62
CA ILE A 66 4.80 -13.85 2.53
C ILE A 66 5.18 -14.34 3.93
N PHE A 67 5.48 -13.42 4.84
CA PHE A 67 5.91 -13.75 6.19
C PHE A 67 4.79 -14.44 6.99
N HIS A 68 3.55 -13.92 6.89
CA HIS A 68 2.38 -14.51 7.51
C HIS A 68 2.16 -15.95 7.04
N ASN A 69 2.26 -16.21 5.73
CA ASN A 69 2.15 -17.56 5.19
C ASN A 69 3.29 -18.47 5.65
N GLN A 70 4.51 -17.95 5.71
CA GLN A 70 5.66 -18.70 6.27
C GLN A 70 5.40 -19.10 7.73
N VAL A 71 4.96 -18.16 8.56
CA VAL A 71 4.66 -18.43 9.97
C VAL A 71 3.50 -19.41 10.10
N LYS A 72 2.37 -19.16 9.43
CA LYS A 72 1.15 -19.98 9.54
C LYS A 72 1.35 -21.40 8.99
N VAL A 73 1.86 -21.54 7.77
CA VAL A 73 1.92 -22.82 7.06
C VAL A 73 3.19 -23.58 7.36
N GLN A 74 4.35 -22.92 7.34
CA GLN A 74 5.63 -23.64 7.44
C GLN A 74 6.05 -23.87 8.87
N PHE A 75 5.78 -22.92 9.77
CA PHE A 75 6.15 -23.04 11.17
C PHE A 75 5.00 -23.61 12.01
N LEU A 76 3.87 -22.89 12.10
CA LEU A 76 2.80 -23.21 13.04
C LEU A 76 2.17 -24.58 12.74
N ALA A 77 1.76 -24.83 11.49
CA ALA A 77 1.17 -26.12 11.12
C ALA A 77 2.16 -27.30 11.31
N LYS A 78 3.44 -27.09 11.01
CA LYS A 78 4.48 -28.11 11.21
C LYS A 78 4.70 -28.38 12.70
N LYS A 79 4.82 -27.34 13.52
CA LYS A 79 5.01 -27.46 14.97
C LYS A 79 3.81 -28.08 15.66
N LEU A 80 2.59 -27.69 15.29
CA LEU A 80 1.37 -28.33 15.77
C LEU A 80 1.33 -29.82 15.42
N LYS A 81 1.78 -30.21 14.22
CA LYS A 81 1.86 -31.62 13.81
C LYS A 81 2.92 -32.40 14.59
N GLU A 82 4.08 -31.80 14.85
CA GLU A 82 5.15 -32.37 15.69
C GLU A 82 4.67 -32.55 17.13
N LEU A 83 4.13 -31.50 17.74
CA LEU A 83 3.50 -31.53 19.07
C LEU A 83 2.38 -32.56 19.17
N LYS A 84 1.56 -32.72 18.11
CA LYS A 84 0.52 -33.75 18.07
C LYS A 84 1.10 -35.15 18.14
N LYS A 85 2.22 -35.40 17.47
CA LYS A 85 2.90 -36.70 17.51
C LYS A 85 3.52 -36.96 18.88
N GLU A 86 4.19 -35.97 19.47
CA GLU A 86 4.81 -36.13 20.80
C GLU A 86 3.78 -36.29 21.92
N ILE A 87 2.70 -35.50 21.90
CA ILE A 87 1.69 -35.55 22.97
C ILE A 87 0.74 -36.74 22.80
N SER A 88 0.45 -37.18 21.56
CA SER A 88 -0.25 -38.45 21.36
C SER A 88 0.53 -39.66 21.91
N VAL A 89 1.85 -39.51 22.11
CA VAL A 89 2.70 -40.49 22.77
C VAL A 89 2.74 -40.26 24.30
N GLN A 90 2.37 -39.09 24.83
CA GLN A 90 2.62 -38.73 26.23
C GLN A 90 1.43 -38.31 27.12
N LYS A 91 0.23 -37.89 26.67
CA LYS A 91 -1.00 -37.76 27.53
C LYS A 91 -2.25 -37.18 26.78
N PRO A 92 -3.48 -37.47 27.24
CA PRO A 92 -4.75 -37.13 26.56
C PRO A 92 -5.20 -35.65 26.63
N ALA A 93 -4.39 -34.71 27.12
CA ALA A 93 -4.76 -33.28 27.25
C ALA A 93 -4.61 -32.44 25.96
N PHE A 94 -4.15 -33.07 24.87
CA PHE A 94 -3.88 -32.41 23.59
C PHE A 94 -5.08 -31.79 22.85
N PRO A 95 -6.30 -32.34 22.93
CA PRO A 95 -7.46 -31.79 22.22
C PRO A 95 -7.78 -30.34 22.65
N MET A 96 -7.67 -30.03 23.95
CA MET A 96 -7.92 -28.68 24.48
C MET A 96 -6.88 -27.65 24.01
N LEU A 97 -5.64 -28.07 23.72
CA LEU A 97 -4.61 -27.17 23.23
C LEU A 97 -4.86 -26.78 21.76
N ILE A 98 -5.38 -27.72 20.96
CA ILE A 98 -5.77 -27.46 19.56
C ILE A 98 -6.94 -26.46 19.50
N GLU A 99 -7.97 -26.67 20.33
CA GLU A 99 -9.18 -25.83 20.36
C GLU A 99 -8.84 -24.36 20.70
N ASN A 100 -7.94 -24.14 21.67
CA ASN A 100 -7.51 -22.80 22.05
C ASN A 100 -6.68 -22.09 20.96
N ILE A 101 -5.88 -22.84 20.20
CA ILE A 101 -5.09 -22.28 19.10
C ILE A 101 -5.99 -21.98 17.90
N GLN A 102 -6.99 -22.81 17.60
CA GLN A 102 -7.97 -22.49 16.56
C GLN A 102 -8.78 -21.23 16.92
N LEU A 103 -9.28 -21.15 18.16
CA LEU A 103 -10.02 -19.98 18.65
C LEU A 103 -9.22 -18.67 18.62
N ALA A 104 -7.91 -18.72 18.88
CA ALA A 104 -7.07 -17.51 18.93
C ALA A 104 -6.66 -16.96 17.56
N TYR A 105 -6.79 -17.75 16.48
CA TYR A 105 -6.25 -17.41 15.15
C TYR A 105 -7.26 -17.59 13.99
N GLU A 106 -8.55 -17.82 14.29
CA GLU A 106 -9.64 -17.91 13.29
C GLU A 106 -10.44 -16.60 13.05
N THR A 107 -9.99 -15.44 13.54
CA THR A 107 -10.55 -14.13 13.11
C THR A 107 -9.86 -13.56 11.88
#